data_AF-A0A382A4T3-F1
#
_entry.id   AF-A0A382A4T3-F1
#
_cell.length_a   1.000
_cell.length_b   1.000
_cell.length_c   1.000
_cell.angle_alpha   90.00
_cell.angle_beta   90.00
_cell.angle_gamma   90.00
#
_symmetry.space_group_name_H-M   'P 1'
#
loop_
_entity.id
_entity.type
_entity.pdbx_description
1 polymer ?
#
loop_
_entity_poly.entity_id
_entity_poly.type
_entity_poly.pdbx_seq_one_letter_code
_entity_poly.pdbx_strand_id
1 'polypeptide(L)' 'MNLSLVIEPSASLNSQDSPCQTYGCRHGTPYNCSKNSMENVCAFVTADNICSKPPAGWARQYEKLLKIA' A
#
# COMPACT_ATOMS: atom_id res chain seq x y z
N MET A 1 -7.38 -0.70 -13.19
CA MET A 1 -6.39 -0.63 -12.10
C MET A 1 -5.01 -0.60 -12.72
N ASN A 2 -4.14 0.30 -12.27
CA ASN A 2 -2.75 0.32 -12.73
C ASN A 2 -1.96 -0.80 -12.03
N LEU A 3 -1.63 -1.87 -12.78
CA LEU A 3 -0.94 -3.04 -12.24
C LEU A 3 0.49 -2.73 -11.78
N SER A 4 1.12 -1.67 -12.28
CA SER A 4 2.46 -1.26 -11.83
C SER A 4 2.50 -0.77 -10.38
N LEU A 5 1.32 -0.52 -9.79
CA LEU A 5 1.17 -0.09 -8.41
C LEU A 5 0.77 -1.24 -7.48
N VAL A 6 0.71 -2.48 -7.96
CA VAL A 6 0.54 -3.65 -7.08
C VAL A 6 1.91 -4.03 -6.56
N ILE A 7 2.13 -3.84 -5.26
CA ILE A 7 3.42 -4.06 -4.61
C ILE A 7 3.28 -5.25 -3.67
N GLU A 8 4.20 -6.21 -3.77
CA GLU A 8 4.21 -7.36 -2.87
C GLU A 8 4.29 -6.92 -1.40
N PRO A 9 3.48 -7.48 -0.47
CA PRO A 9 3.48 -7.08 0.93
C PRO A 9 4.83 -7.22 1.64
N SER A 10 5.70 -8.10 1.13
CA SER A 10 7.06 -8.35 1.62
C SER A 10 8.15 -7.60 0.84
N ALA A 11 7.80 -6.85 -0.22
CA ALA A 11 8.77 -6.02 -0.92
C ALA A 11 9.36 -4.96 0.02
N SER A 12 10.58 -4.50 -0.29
CA SER A 12 11.28 -3.44 0.43
C SER A 12 10.43 -2.18 0.60
N LEU A 13 10.68 -1.42 1.67
CA LEU A 13 9.97 -0.17 1.94
C LEU A 13 10.30 0.88 0.88
N ASN A 14 9.28 1.58 0.42
CA ASN A 14 9.43 2.82 -0.32
C ASN A 14 9.66 3.97 0.67
N SER A 15 10.37 5.01 0.25
CA SER A 15 10.55 6.25 1.01
C SER A 15 9.25 6.92 1.51
N GLN A 16 8.12 6.69 0.85
CA GLN A 16 6.82 7.26 1.23
C GLN A 16 5.95 6.33 2.08
N ASP A 17 6.40 5.09 2.31
CA ASP A 17 5.69 4.14 3.18
C ASP A 17 5.74 4.62 4.64
N SER A 18 4.64 4.42 5.36
CA SER A 18 4.56 4.64 6.81
C SER A 18 3.65 3.60 7.45
N PRO A 19 3.54 3.51 8.79
CA PRO A 19 2.60 2.59 9.42
C PRO A 19 1.14 2.76 8.99
N CYS A 20 0.76 3.95 8.49
CA CYS A 20 -0.61 4.30 8.14
C CYS A 20 -0.87 4.41 6.63
N GLN A 21 0.16 4.32 5.78
CA GLN A 21 0.02 4.45 4.33
C GLN A 21 1.05 3.64 3.56
N THR A 22 0.79 3.40 2.28
CA THR A 22 1.75 2.76 1.37
C THR A 22 1.88 3.50 0.05
N TYR A 23 3.09 3.53 -0.52
CA TYR A 23 3.25 3.79 -1.94
C TYR A 23 2.78 2.56 -2.73
N GLY A 24 1.85 2.77 -3.64
CA GLY A 24 1.14 1.67 -4.29
C GLY A 24 0.18 0.93 -3.35
N CYS A 25 -0.40 -0.14 -3.87
CA CYS A 25 -1.29 -1.05 -3.15
C CYS A 25 -0.53 -2.28 -2.67
N ARG A 26 -0.45 -2.47 -1.35
CA ARG A 26 0.12 -3.66 -0.72
C ARG A 26 -0.93 -4.68 -0.25
N HIS A 27 -2.15 -4.61 -0.77
CA HIS A 27 -3.13 -5.68 -0.56
C HIS A 27 -2.75 -6.88 -1.42
N GLY A 28 -2.75 -8.08 -0.84
CA GLY A 28 -2.52 -9.31 -1.61
C GLY A 28 -3.61 -9.58 -2.66
N THR A 29 -4.82 -9.07 -2.45
CA THR A 29 -5.95 -9.19 -3.38
C THR A 29 -6.63 -7.82 -3.61
N PRO A 30 -6.01 -6.88 -4.34
CA PRO A 30 -6.50 -5.50 -4.45
C PRO A 30 -7.93 -5.35 -4.97
N TYR A 31 -8.40 -6.30 -5.77
CA TYR A 31 -9.73 -6.27 -6.39
C TYR A 31 -10.88 -6.52 -5.40
N ASN A 32 -10.62 -7.13 -4.23
CA ASN A 32 -11.64 -7.34 -3.20
C ASN A 32 -11.67 -6.22 -2.14
N CYS A 33 -10.78 -5.24 -2.25
CA CYS A 33 -10.67 -4.15 -1.29
C CYS A 33 -11.85 -3.18 -1.45
N SER A 34 -12.57 -2.91 -0.36
CA SER A 34 -13.71 -1.97 -0.35
C SER A 34 -13.33 -0.52 -0.63
N LYS A 35 -12.04 -0.19 -0.56
CA LYS A 35 -11.49 1.14 -0.86
C LYS A 35 -10.88 1.21 -2.26
N ASN A 36 -10.95 0.13 -3.04
CA ASN A 36 -10.42 0.12 -4.39
C ASN A 36 -11.08 1.22 -5.25
N SER A 37 -10.27 1.98 -5.99
CA SER A 37 -10.71 3.07 -6.86
C SER A 37 -11.44 4.22 -6.16
N MET A 38 -11.34 4.33 -4.83
CA MET A 38 -11.85 5.47 -4.07
C MET A 38 -10.87 6.64 -4.18
N GLU A 39 -11.36 7.78 -4.66
CA GLU A 39 -10.58 9.02 -4.77
C GLU A 39 -9.99 9.43 -3.41
N ASN A 40 -8.79 10.02 -3.44
CA ASN A 40 -8.04 10.45 -2.26
C ASN A 40 -7.68 9.32 -1.25
N VAL A 41 -7.92 8.05 -1.59
CA VAL A 41 -7.68 6.90 -0.69
C VAL A 41 -6.87 5.81 -1.35
N CYS A 42 -7.18 5.49 -2.61
CA CYS A 42 -6.61 4.34 -3.30
C CYS A 42 -5.45 4.75 -4.21
N ALA A 43 -4.30 4.13 -4.02
CA ALA A 43 -3.10 4.36 -4.83
C ALA A 43 -3.34 4.27 -6.34
N PHE A 44 -4.34 3.51 -6.80
CA PHE A 44 -4.63 3.39 -8.24
C PHE A 44 -5.24 4.64 -8.87
N VAL A 45 -5.73 5.59 -8.06
CA VAL A 45 -6.46 6.78 -8.55
C VAL A 45 -5.97 8.09 -7.92
N THR A 46 -5.12 8.05 -6.88
CA THR A 46 -4.53 9.26 -6.33
C THR A 46 -3.37 9.74 -7.20
N ALA A 47 -3.16 11.06 -7.25
CA ALA A 47 -2.08 11.66 -8.04
C ALA A 47 -0.67 11.31 -7.53
N ASP A 48 -0.56 11.01 -6.24
CA ASP A 48 0.69 10.65 -5.55
C ASP A 48 0.93 9.12 -5.50
N ASN A 49 0.00 8.32 -6.01
CA ASN A 49 0.01 6.86 -5.95
C ASN A 49 0.05 6.29 -4.52
N ILE A 50 -0.45 7.03 -3.53
CA ILE A 50 -0.52 6.59 -2.13
C ILE A 50 -1.82 5.86 -1.81
N CYS A 51 -1.72 4.75 -1.08
CA CYS A 51 -2.85 4.12 -0.41
C CYS A 51 -2.92 4.56 1.05
N SER A 52 -3.96 5.33 1.41
CA SER A 52 -4.19 5.80 2.78
C SER A 52 -4.92 4.79 3.67
N LYS A 53 -5.30 3.64 3.11
CA LYS A 53 -5.98 2.54 3.81
C LYS A 53 -5.27 1.22 3.49
N PRO A 54 -4.03 1.01 3.96
CA PRO A 54 -3.33 -0.24 3.75
C PRO A 54 -4.01 -1.42 4.48
N PRO A 55 -3.60 -2.67 4.20
CA PRO A 55 -4.15 -3.84 4.89
C PRO A 55 -4.03 -3.72 6.41
N ALA A 56 -4.98 -4.28 7.16
CA ALA A 56 -5.00 -4.17 8.64
C ALA A 56 -3.70 -4.64 9.32
N GLY A 57 -2.98 -5.60 8.73
CA GLY A 57 -1.69 -6.10 9.23
C GLY A 57 -0.47 -5.26 8.83
N TRP A 58 -0.65 -4.17 8.08
CA TRP A 58 0.45 -3.42 7.48
C TRP A 58 1.38 -2.79 8.50
N ALA A 59 0.87 -2.13 9.56
CA ALA A 59 1.74 -1.49 10.56
C ALA A 59 2.76 -2.48 11.15
N ARG A 60 2.32 -3.70 11.46
CA ARG A 60 3.21 -4.78 11.94
C ARG A 60 4.20 -5.24 10.87
N GLN A 61 3.78 -5.28 9.61
CA GLN A 61 4.66 -5.65 8.49
C GLN A 61 5.70 -4.57 8.20
N TYR A 62 5.30 -3.30 8.23
CA TYR A 62 6.18 -2.14 8.10
C TYR A 62 7.33 -2.20 9.13
N GLU A 63 7.02 -2.42 10.41
CA GLU A 63 8.03 -2.56 11.45
C GLU A 63 9.00 -3.73 11.22
N LYS A 64 8.52 -4.84 10.64
CA LYS A 64 9.40 -5.97 10.28
C LYS A 64 10.34 -5.58 9.16
N LEU A 65 9.82 -4.95 8.10
CA LEU A 65 10.61 -4.53 6.95
C LEU A 65 11.62 -3.45 7.34
N LEU A 66 11.25 -2.53 8.23
CA LEU A 66 12.14 -1.47 8.73
C LEU A 66 13.36 -2.02 9.48
N LYS A 67 13.24 -3.19 10.12
CA LYS A 67 14.36 -3.85 10.82
C LYS A 67 15.27 -4.64 9.90
N ILE A 68 14.86 -4.86 8.65
CA ILE A 68 15.58 -5.65 7.65
C ILE A 68 16.26 -4.72 6.61
N ALA A 69 15.80 -3.47 6.51
CA ALA A 69 16.38 -2.41 5.68
C ALA A 69 17.60 -1.78 6.35
#